data_AF-A0A0Q8SFK3-F1
#
_entry.id   AF-A0A0Q8SFK3-F1
#
_cell.length_a   1.000
_cell.length_b   1.000
_cell.length_c   1.000
_cell.angle_alpha   90.00
_cell.angle_beta   90.00
_cell.angle_gamma   90.00
#
_symmetry.space_group_name_H-M   'P 1'
#
loop_
_entity.id
_entity.type
_entity.pdbx_description
1 polymer ?
#
loop_
_entity_poly.entity_id
_entity_poly.type
_entity_poly.pdbx_seq_one_letter_code
_entity_poly.pdbx_strand_id
1 'polypeptide(L)' 'MDDGRMGSLQIERADVAPSFGRCVADCEFRDADGVTVLAALNADACGQPMEIDIWKVDFSALKQWPDRFQILQRA' A
#
# COMPACT_ATOMS: atom_id res chain seq x y z
N MET A 1 -16.00 0.38 5.29
CA MET A 1 -15.61 1.70 5.82
C MET A 1 -15.37 2.57 4.59
N ASP A 2 -15.84 3.82 4.57
CA ASP A 2 -15.51 4.73 3.47
C ASP A 2 -14.16 5.38 3.79
N ASP A 3 -13.10 4.65 3.49
CA ASP A 3 -11.70 5.03 3.72
C ASP A 3 -11.18 6.03 2.68
N GLY A 4 -12.05 6.61 1.86
CA GLY A 4 -11.65 7.55 0.83
C GLY A 4 -10.81 6.91 -0.28
N ARG A 5 -11.09 5.64 -0.61
CA ARG A 5 -10.41 4.82 -1.65
C ARG A 5 -8.99 4.40 -1.28
N MET A 6 -8.63 4.53 0.00
CA MET A 6 -7.40 4.00 0.58
C MET A 6 -7.69 2.62 1.16
N GLY A 7 -6.73 2.00 1.83
CA GLY A 7 -6.96 0.74 2.53
C GLY A 7 -6.14 -0.40 1.98
N SER A 8 -6.52 -1.60 2.40
CA SER A 8 -5.70 -2.78 2.19
C SER A 8 -6.30 -3.75 1.17
N LEU A 9 -5.44 -4.24 0.30
CA LEU A 9 -5.74 -5.27 -0.69
C LEU A 9 -5.09 -6.56 -0.22
N GLN A 10 -5.89 -7.42 0.40
CA GLN A 10 -5.43 -8.73 0.84
C GLN A 10 -5.19 -9.65 -0.37
N ILE A 11 -4.05 -10.33 -0.37
CA ILE A 11 -3.68 -11.31 -1.38
C ILE A 11 -4.06 -12.68 -0.82
N GLU A 12 -5.26 -13.16 -1.17
CA GLU A 12 -5.74 -14.46 -0.69
C GLU A 12 -4.95 -15.62 -1.30
N ARG A 13 -4.65 -16.60 -0.45
CA ARG A 13 -4.05 -17.88 -0.80
C ARG A 13 -4.86 -18.99 -0.12
N ALA A 14 -4.88 -20.18 -0.71
CA ALA A 14 -5.64 -21.32 -0.17
C ALA A 14 -5.10 -21.81 1.19
N ASP A 15 -3.89 -21.40 1.51
CA ASP A 15 -3.11 -21.72 2.71
C ASP A 15 -3.69 -21.01 3.95
N VAL A 16 -3.27 -21.43 5.14
CA VAL A 16 -3.61 -20.84 6.45
C VAL A 16 -3.54 -19.31 6.40
N ALA A 17 -4.46 -18.64 7.13
CA ALA A 17 -4.48 -17.19 7.30
C ALA A 17 -3.05 -16.65 7.53
N PRO A 18 -2.47 -15.93 6.54
CA PRO A 18 -1.07 -15.55 6.58
C PRO A 18 -0.82 -14.60 7.75
N SER A 19 0.19 -14.91 8.57
CA SER A 19 0.65 -14.00 9.62
C SER A 19 1.66 -13.02 9.04
N PHE A 20 1.46 -11.73 9.30
CA PHE A 20 2.42 -10.68 8.90
C PHE A 20 3.86 -11.05 9.29
N GLY A 21 4.77 -10.93 8.32
CA GLY A 21 6.20 -11.10 8.51
C GLY A 21 6.95 -9.78 8.41
N ARG A 22 6.95 -9.15 7.24
CA ARG A 22 7.66 -7.88 6.98
C ARG A 22 7.11 -7.13 5.77
N CYS A 23 7.38 -5.83 5.69
CA CYS A 23 7.33 -5.10 4.43
C CYS A 23 8.50 -5.54 3.53
N VAL A 24 8.22 -5.87 2.27
CA VAL A 24 9.23 -6.30 1.29
C VAL A 24 9.49 -5.28 0.19
N ALA A 25 8.60 -4.31 0.01
CA ALA A 25 8.78 -3.17 -0.86
C ALA A 25 7.82 -2.05 -0.46
N ASP A 26 8.28 -0.82 -0.52
CA ASP A 26 7.43 0.35 -0.35
C ASP A 26 7.80 1.48 -1.32
N CYS A 27 6.83 2.33 -1.58
CA CYS A 27 7.01 3.52 -2.40
C CYS A 27 6.12 4.66 -1.92
N GLU A 28 6.40 5.84 -2.45
CA GLU A 28 5.59 7.03 -2.24
C GLU A 28 5.32 7.77 -3.55
N PHE A 29 4.23 8.53 -3.54
CA PHE A 29 3.90 9.49 -4.60
C PHE A 29 3.12 10.67 -4.01
N ARG A 30 2.92 11.72 -4.82
CA ARG A 30 2.10 12.88 -4.45
C ARG A 30 0.72 12.76 -5.09
N ASP A 31 -0.33 12.91 -4.29
CA ASP A 31 -1.70 13.07 -4.77
C ASP A 31 -1.88 14.45 -5.44
N ALA A 32 -3.02 14.68 -6.11
CA ALA A 32 -3.33 15.92 -6.81
C ALA A 32 -3.39 17.17 -5.91
N ASP A 33 -3.57 17.00 -4.60
CA ASP A 33 -3.49 18.08 -3.61
C ASP A 33 -2.10 18.25 -2.99
N GLY A 34 -1.10 17.53 -3.51
CA GLY A 34 0.26 17.57 -3.03
C GLY A 34 0.48 16.82 -1.72
N VAL A 35 -0.50 16.09 -1.19
CA VAL A 35 -0.31 15.24 -0.01
C VAL A 35 0.42 13.95 -0.40
N THR A 36 1.33 13.48 0.46
CA THR A 36 2.05 12.22 0.23
C THR A 36 1.12 11.02 0.42
N VAL A 37 1.17 10.11 -0.53
CA VAL A 37 0.57 8.76 -0.45
C VAL A 37 1.71 7.77 -0.29
N LEU A 38 1.55 6.84 0.65
CA LEU A 38 2.44 5.72 0.88
C LEU A 38 1.76 4.44 0.40
N ALA A 39 2.54 3.56 -0.23
CA ALA A 39 2.11 2.21 -0.57
C ALA A 39 3.16 1.19 -0.11
N ALA A 40 2.71 0.10 0.51
CA ALA A 40 3.57 -0.95 1.04
C ALA A 40 3.08 -2.32 0.59
N LEU A 41 4.02 -3.17 0.15
CA LEU A 41 3.79 -4.60 -0.07
C LEU A 41 4.29 -5.37 1.15
N ASN A 42 3.34 -5.93 1.89
CA ASN A 42 3.59 -6.76 3.05
C ASN A 42 3.66 -8.23 2.64
N ALA A 43 4.63 -8.94 3.20
CA ALA A 43 4.77 -10.38 3.08
C ALA A 43 4.52 -11.06 4.43
N ASP A 44 4.08 -12.31 4.37
CA ASP A 44 3.90 -13.17 5.52
C ASP A 44 5.24 -13.63 6.13
N ALA A 45 5.18 -14.37 7.24
CA ALA A 45 6.35 -14.93 7.91
C ALA A 45 7.18 -15.89 7.03
N CYS A 46 6.62 -16.41 5.94
CA CYS A 46 7.31 -17.24 4.96
C CYS A 46 7.87 -16.42 3.77
N GLY A 47 7.70 -15.09 3.79
CA GLY A 47 8.15 -14.19 2.74
C GLY A 47 7.24 -14.17 1.50
N GLN A 48 6.03 -14.72 1.59
CA GLN A 48 5.06 -14.72 0.50
C GLN A 48 4.22 -13.43 0.54
N PRO A 49 3.84 -12.84 -0.61
CA PRO A 49 2.97 -11.67 -0.64
C PRO A 49 1.66 -11.90 0.12
N MET A 50 1.30 -10.95 0.97
CA MET A 50 0.15 -11.05 1.88
C MET A 50 -0.84 -9.92 1.66
N GLU A 51 -0.36 -8.68 1.53
CA GLU A 51 -1.21 -7.49 1.50
C GLU A 51 -0.51 -6.33 0.80
N ILE A 52 -1.28 -5.50 0.11
CA ILE A 52 -0.85 -4.17 -0.34
C ILE A 52 -1.65 -3.13 0.43
N ASP A 53 -0.95 -2.32 1.22
CA ASP A 53 -1.54 -1.20 1.96
C ASP A 53 -1.26 0.11 1.25
N ILE A 54 -2.30 0.95 1.09
CA ILE A 54 -2.15 2.27 0.47
C ILE A 54 -2.87 3.31 1.31
N TRP A 55 -2.16 4.37 1.73
CA TRP A 55 -2.73 5.42 2.57
C TRP A 55 -2.10 6.79 2.33
N LYS A 56 -2.92 7.84 2.43
CA LYS A 56 -2.48 9.24 2.53
C LYS A 56 -2.07 9.52 3.96
N VAL A 57 -0.96 10.25 4.11
CA VAL A 57 -0.39 10.56 5.43
C VAL A 57 -1.29 11.43 6.32
N ASP A 58 -2.30 12.10 5.73
CA ASP A 58 -3.27 12.94 6.42
C ASP A 58 -4.69 12.33 6.49
N PHE A 59 -4.88 11.11 6.01
CA PHE A 59 -6.16 10.39 5.96
C PHE A 59 -7.27 11.07 5.15
N SER A 60 -6.97 12.09 4.34
CA SER A 60 -7.91 12.61 3.37
C SER A 60 -8.13 11.60 2.23
N ALA A 61 -9.26 11.70 1.53
CA ALA A 61 -9.54 10.79 0.41
C ALA A 61 -8.50 10.94 -0.72
N LEU A 62 -8.16 9.82 -1.36
CA LEU A 62 -7.29 9.79 -2.53
C LEU A 62 -8.01 10.39 -3.73
N LYS A 63 -7.42 11.42 -4.34
CA LYS A 63 -8.02 12.11 -5.48
C LYS A 63 -7.54 11.53 -6.81
N GLN A 64 -6.26 11.18 -6.91
CA GLN A 64 -5.64 10.73 -8.14
C GLN A 64 -4.52 9.71 -7.90
N TRP A 65 -4.52 8.65 -8.71
CA TRP A 65 -3.41 7.71 -8.80
C TRP A 65 -2.25 8.28 -9.63
N PRO A 66 -0.99 7.92 -9.30
CA PRO A 66 0.17 8.44 -9.98
C PRO A 66 0.36 7.76 -11.34
N ASP A 67 1.03 8.46 -12.25
CA ASP A 67 1.69 7.80 -13.37
C ASP A 67 2.92 7.03 -12.89
N ARG A 68 3.35 6.02 -13.65
CA ARG A 68 4.51 5.19 -13.31
C ARG A 68 5.77 6.01 -12.97
N PHE A 69 5.99 7.14 -13.66
CA PHE A 69 7.16 7.99 -13.47
C PHE A 69 7.11 8.88 -12.23
N GLN A 70 5.97 8.94 -11.54
CA GLN A 70 5.77 9.74 -10.33
C GLN A 70 5.95 8.92 -9.04
N ILE A 71 6.21 7.62 -9.16
CA ILE A 71 6.41 6.71 -8.05
C ILE A 71 7.89 6.71 -7.67
N LEU A 72 8.17 6.98 -6.39
CA LEU A 72 9.51 6.94 -5.82
C LEU A 72 9.64 5.70 -4.93
N GLN A 73 10.57 4.81 -5.28
CA GLN A 73 10.90 3.67 -4.41
C GLN A 73 11.67 4.16 -3.19
N ARG A 74 11.32 3.61 -2.02
CA ARG A 74 12.03 3.86 -0.78
C ARG A 74 13.06 2.73 -0.60
N ALA A 75 14.27 3.13 -0.19
CA ALA A 75 15.45 2.24 -0.09
C ALA A 75 15.49 1.50 1.24
#